data_AF-A0A2E9VTJ8-F1
#
_entry.id   AF-A0A2E9VTJ8-F1
#
_cell.length_a   1.000
_cell.length_b   1.000
_cell.length_c   1.000
_cell.angle_alpha   90.00
_cell.angle_beta   90.00
_cell.angle_gamma   90.00
#
_symmetry.space_group_name_H-M   'P 1'
#
loop_
_entity.id
_entity.type
_entity.pdbx_description
1 polymer ?
#
loop_
_entity_poly.entity_id
_entity_poly.type
_entity_poly.pdbx_seq_one_letter_code
_entity_poly.pdbx_strand_id
1 'polypeptide(L)'
;MTTKKTGSDNASQLTVNKLQQSIQEMFGHKDSQRGVDGTFMWFMEEVGELAGALRSDNREELAGEFADVLAWLVTLANLTGIDLEQAVARKYCQGCPRCMAEVCKCQISAKP
;
A
#
# COMPACT_ATOMS: atom_id res chain seq x y z
N MET A 1 -20.19 -13.94 40.44
CA MET A 1 -18.80 -13.64 40.05
C MET A 1 -18.35 -14.68 39.05
N THR A 2 -18.50 -14.39 37.77
CA THR A 2 -18.07 -15.27 36.67
C THR A 2 -17.11 -14.48 35.80
N THR A 3 -15.84 -14.84 35.92
CA THR A 3 -14.72 -14.32 35.16
C THR A 3 -14.87 -14.73 33.70
N LYS A 4 -15.29 -13.81 32.83
CA LYS A 4 -15.08 -13.94 31.39
C LYS A 4 -13.64 -13.51 31.08
N LYS A 5 -12.72 -14.49 31.07
CA LYS A 5 -11.54 -14.45 30.21
C LYS A 5 -11.98 -14.95 28.85
N THR A 6 -12.12 -14.04 27.90
CA THR A 6 -12.18 -14.31 26.46
C THR A 6 -11.25 -13.25 25.88
N GLY A 7 -10.00 -13.57 25.58
CA GLY A 7 -9.64 -14.36 24.41
C GLY A 7 -8.82 -13.40 23.57
N SER A 8 -7.54 -13.68 23.45
CA SER A 8 -6.55 -12.85 22.77
C SER A 8 -6.78 -12.89 21.26
N ASP A 9 -7.55 -11.94 20.72
CA ASP A 9 -7.58 -11.68 19.26
C ASP A 9 -6.37 -10.84 18.89
N ASN A 10 -5.18 -11.44 18.99
CA ASN A 10 -3.96 -10.90 18.40
C ASN A 10 -3.93 -11.31 16.92
N ALA A 11 -4.95 -10.91 16.17
CA ALA A 11 -4.89 -10.89 14.72
C ALA A 11 -3.79 -9.89 14.35
N SER A 12 -2.77 -10.37 13.64
CA SER A 12 -1.60 -9.63 13.23
C SER A 12 -1.98 -8.31 12.56
N GLN A 13 -1.90 -7.21 13.31
CA GLN A 13 -2.10 -5.87 12.77
C GLN A 13 -1.21 -5.67 11.55
N LEU A 14 -1.83 -5.41 10.39
CA LEU A 14 -1.15 -5.11 9.14
C LEU A 14 -0.44 -3.76 9.27
N THR A 15 0.86 -3.73 8.98
CA THR A 15 1.64 -2.50 8.84
C THR A 15 2.25 -2.46 7.45
N VAL A 16 2.68 -1.29 6.98
CA VAL A 16 3.34 -1.16 5.67
C VAL A 16 4.64 -1.96 5.67
N ASN A 17 5.39 -1.93 6.77
CA ASN A 17 6.61 -2.71 6.92
C ASN A 17 6.37 -4.22 6.86
N LYS A 18 5.34 -4.73 7.54
CA LYS A 18 4.98 -6.16 7.49
C LYS A 18 4.54 -6.59 6.09
N LEU A 19 3.72 -5.77 5.42
CA LEU A 19 3.33 -6.04 4.04
C LEU A 19 4.56 -6.10 3.12
N GLN A 20 5.46 -5.13 3.28
CA GLN A 20 6.69 -5.05 2.51
C GLN A 20 7.59 -6.29 2.68
N GLN A 21 7.73 -6.78 3.90
CA GLN A 21 8.44 -8.03 4.21
C GLN A 21 7.74 -9.25 3.59
N SER A 22 6.42 -9.39 3.79
CA SER A 22 5.67 -10.52 3.24
C SER A 22 5.77 -10.60 1.71
N ILE A 23 5.68 -9.47 1.00
CA ILE A 23 5.84 -9.43 -0.46
C ILE A 23 7.27 -9.82 -0.86
N GLN A 24 8.28 -9.32 -0.15
CA GLN A 24 9.68 -9.69 -0.41
C GLN A 24 9.91 -11.20 -0.24
N GLU A 25 9.35 -11.79 0.80
CA GLU A 25 9.45 -13.23 1.09
C GLU A 25 8.73 -14.09 0.04
N MET A 26 7.53 -13.68 -0.38
CA MET A 26 6.74 -14.44 -1.36
C MET A 26 7.28 -14.34 -2.79
N PHE A 27 7.73 -13.15 -3.21
CA PHE A 27 7.94 -12.85 -4.63
C PHE A 27 9.33 -12.30 -4.98
N GLY A 28 10.13 -11.86 -4.01
CA GLY A 28 11.35 -11.07 -4.24
C GLY A 28 12.38 -11.73 -5.16
N HIS A 29 12.49 -13.07 -5.16
CA HIS A 29 13.37 -13.77 -6.11
C HIS A 29 12.90 -13.63 -7.56
N LYS A 30 11.59 -13.77 -7.84
CA LYS A 30 11.05 -13.60 -9.19
C LYS A 30 11.11 -12.13 -9.62
N ASP A 31 10.81 -11.22 -8.69
CA ASP A 31 10.80 -9.79 -8.97
C ASP A 31 12.18 -9.27 -9.32
N SER A 32 13.22 -9.72 -8.59
CA SER A 32 14.60 -9.32 -8.87
C SER A 32 15.09 -9.76 -10.25
N GLN A 33 14.63 -10.92 -10.76
CA GLN A 33 14.92 -11.36 -12.11
C GLN A 33 14.22 -10.53 -13.19
N ARG A 34 12.97 -10.11 -12.92
CA ARG A 34 12.19 -9.26 -13.83
C ARG A 34 12.71 -7.82 -13.87
N GLY A 35 13.28 -7.35 -12.75
CA GLY A 35 13.83 -6.01 -12.62
C GLY A 35 12.76 -4.92 -12.50
N VAL A 36 13.22 -3.68 -12.31
CA VAL A 36 12.35 -2.51 -12.05
C VAL A 36 11.45 -2.22 -13.24
N ASP A 37 11.99 -2.14 -14.46
CA ASP A 37 11.23 -1.76 -15.65
C ASP A 37 10.08 -2.75 -15.94
N GLY A 38 10.38 -4.05 -15.90
CA GLY A 38 9.38 -5.09 -16.09
C GLY A 38 8.32 -5.09 -14.99
N THR A 39 8.73 -4.84 -13.74
CA THR A 39 7.79 -4.76 -12.60
C THR A 39 6.92 -3.51 -12.67
N PHE A 40 7.45 -2.40 -13.16
CA PHE A 40 6.69 -1.16 -13.36
C PHE A 40 5.58 -1.36 -14.39
N MET A 41 5.81 -2.17 -15.44
CA MET A 41 4.77 -2.50 -16.40
C MET A 41 3.60 -3.27 -15.76
N TRP A 42 3.90 -4.24 -14.87
CA TRP A 42 2.86 -4.92 -14.11
C TRP A 42 2.13 -3.97 -13.16
N PHE A 43 2.84 -3.13 -12.43
CA PHE A 43 2.20 -2.09 -11.60
C PHE A 43 1.21 -1.22 -12.41
N MET A 44 1.57 -0.85 -13.64
CA MET A 44 0.68 -0.07 -14.51
C MET A 44 -0.52 -0.85 -15.04
N GLU A 45 -0.39 -2.18 -15.22
CA GLU A 45 -1.48 -3.07 -15.58
C GLU A 45 -2.56 -3.05 -14.49
N GLU A 46 -2.18 -3.28 -13.24
CA GLU A 46 -3.10 -3.25 -12.08
C GLU A 46 -3.75 -1.88 -11.86
N VAL A 47 -3.01 -0.79 -12.14
CA VAL A 47 -3.62 0.56 -12.12
C VAL A 47 -4.70 0.68 -13.20
N GLY A 48 -4.51 0.01 -14.35
CA GLY A 48 -5.51 -0.10 -15.41
C GLY A 48 -6.73 -0.94 -15.00
N GLU A 49 -6.51 -2.07 -14.34
CA GLU A 49 -7.55 -2.95 -13.81
C GLU A 49 -8.37 -2.24 -12.73
N LEU A 50 -7.71 -1.57 -11.77
CA LEU A 50 -8.35 -0.69 -10.79
C LEU A 50 -9.19 0.41 -11.46
N ALA A 51 -8.67 1.05 -12.51
CA ALA A 51 -9.43 2.04 -13.25
C ALA A 51 -10.69 1.43 -13.91
N GLY A 52 -10.59 0.18 -14.37
CA GLY A 52 -11.72 -0.64 -14.83
C GLY A 52 -12.76 -0.87 -13.74
N ALA A 53 -12.34 -1.46 -12.62
CA ALA A 53 -13.21 -1.81 -11.49
C ALA A 53 -13.90 -0.59 -10.87
N LEU A 54 -13.29 0.60 -10.89
CA LEU A 54 -13.92 1.84 -10.43
C LEU A 54 -15.18 2.24 -11.21
N ARG A 55 -15.39 1.67 -12.40
CA ARG A 55 -16.59 1.89 -13.23
C ARG A 55 -17.61 0.76 -13.11
N SER A 56 -17.35 -0.28 -12.31
CA SER A 56 -18.26 -1.38 -12.07
C SER A 56 -18.94 -1.25 -10.70
N ASP A 57 -20.07 -1.94 -10.50
CA ASP A 57 -20.74 -2.06 -9.20
C ASP A 57 -20.18 -3.22 -8.36
N ASN A 58 -19.12 -3.89 -8.82
CA ASN A 58 -18.54 -5.05 -8.15
C ASN A 58 -17.55 -4.61 -7.06
N ARG A 59 -18.06 -4.52 -5.83
CA ARG A 59 -17.29 -4.09 -4.66
C ARG A 59 -16.17 -5.06 -4.27
N GLU A 60 -16.32 -6.35 -4.57
CA GLU A 60 -15.33 -7.37 -4.23
C GLU A 60 -14.10 -7.27 -5.16
N GLU A 61 -14.36 -7.22 -6.47
CA GLU A 61 -13.33 -6.96 -7.49
C GLU A 61 -12.60 -5.65 -7.20
N LEU A 62 -13.34 -4.55 -6.98
CA LEU A 62 -12.73 -3.25 -6.65
C LEU A 62 -11.80 -3.32 -5.43
N ALA A 63 -12.16 -4.10 -4.40
CA ALA A 63 -11.31 -4.27 -3.24
C ALA A 63 -10.03 -5.08 -3.56
N GLY A 64 -10.13 -6.08 -4.43
CA GLY A 64 -8.99 -6.82 -4.98
C GLY A 64 -8.02 -5.90 -5.70
N GLU A 65 -8.52 -5.10 -6.64
CA GLU A 65 -7.67 -4.19 -7.42
C GLU A 65 -6.94 -3.14 -6.56
N PHE A 66 -7.57 -2.65 -5.48
CA PHE A 66 -6.87 -1.79 -4.52
C PHE A 66 -5.72 -2.52 -3.81
N ALA A 67 -5.90 -3.80 -3.49
CA ALA A 67 -4.88 -4.61 -2.86
C ALA A 67 -3.73 -4.90 -3.83
N ASP A 68 -4.03 -5.20 -5.09
CA ASP A 68 -3.02 -5.51 -6.11
C ASP A 68 -2.17 -4.27 -6.45
N VAL A 69 -2.79 -3.10 -6.66
CA VAL A 69 -2.05 -1.84 -6.84
C VAL A 69 -1.11 -1.56 -5.67
N LEU A 70 -1.56 -1.80 -4.42
CA LEU A 70 -0.70 -1.63 -3.24
C LEU A 70 0.44 -2.66 -3.23
N ALA A 71 0.17 -3.94 -3.51
CA ALA A 71 1.16 -4.99 -3.54
C ALA A 71 2.27 -4.71 -4.57
N TRP A 72 1.90 -4.26 -5.76
CA TRP A 72 2.87 -3.95 -6.81
C TRP A 72 3.68 -2.67 -6.54
N LEU A 73 3.08 -1.66 -5.90
CA LEU A 73 3.83 -0.50 -5.39
C LEU A 73 4.88 -0.93 -4.35
N VAL A 74 4.50 -1.83 -3.44
CA VAL A 74 5.39 -2.42 -2.43
C VAL A 74 6.52 -3.21 -3.09
N THR A 75 6.22 -4.00 -4.13
CA THR A 75 7.23 -4.72 -4.92
C THR A 75 8.26 -3.76 -5.52
N LEU A 76 7.82 -2.62 -6.09
CA LEU A 76 8.74 -1.60 -6.59
C LEU A 76 9.62 -1.00 -5.50
N ALA A 77 9.06 -0.75 -4.30
CA ALA A 77 9.82 -0.27 -3.16
C ALA A 77 10.92 -1.28 -2.74
N ASN A 78 10.60 -2.57 -2.74
CA ASN A 78 11.57 -3.65 -2.48
C ASN A 78 12.70 -3.67 -3.51
N LEU A 79 12.38 -3.62 -4.81
CA LEU A 79 13.40 -3.63 -5.87
C LEU A 79 14.31 -2.40 -5.87
N THR A 80 13.81 -1.27 -5.37
CA THR A 80 14.55 0.00 -5.31
C THR A 80 15.20 0.26 -3.95
N GLY A 81 15.02 -0.63 -2.98
CA GLY A 81 15.59 -0.51 -1.63
C GLY A 81 14.98 0.62 -0.79
N ILE A 82 13.74 1.03 -1.09
CA ILE A 82 13.03 2.05 -0.34
C ILE A 82 12.26 1.40 0.82
N ASP A 83 12.53 1.84 2.05
CA ASP A 83 11.66 1.58 3.19
C ASP A 83 10.37 2.41 3.04
N LEU A 84 9.29 1.74 2.63
CA LEU A 84 8.06 2.42 2.25
C LEU A 84 7.34 2.99 3.47
N GLU A 85 7.38 2.30 4.61
CA GLU A 85 6.76 2.78 5.86
C GLU A 85 7.43 4.07 6.33
N GLN A 86 8.77 4.09 6.36
CA GLN A 86 9.51 5.31 6.69
C GLN A 86 9.25 6.43 5.68
N ALA A 87 9.19 6.14 4.38
CA ALA A 87 8.91 7.14 3.35
C ALA A 87 7.53 7.79 3.54
N VAL A 88 6.50 6.97 3.80
CA VAL A 88 5.13 7.44 4.08
C VAL A 88 5.08 8.23 5.38
N ALA A 89 5.68 7.71 6.46
CA ALA A 89 5.66 8.35 7.77
C ALA A 89 6.31 9.75 7.73
N ARG A 90 7.46 9.89 7.07
CA ARG A 90 8.15 11.18 6.91
C ARG A 90 7.33 12.18 6.10
N LYS A 91 6.57 11.72 5.11
CA LYS A 91 5.86 12.60 4.18
C LYS A 91 4.46 13.00 4.64
N TYR A 92 3.74 12.10 5.31
CA TYR A 92 2.30 12.25 5.54
C TYR A 92 1.87 12.12 7.01
N CYS A 93 2.71 11.61 7.91
CA CYS A 93 2.33 11.44 9.32
C CYS A 93 2.74 12.61 10.24
N GLN A 94 3.22 13.72 9.67
CA GLN A 94 3.61 14.94 10.40
C GLN A 94 2.70 16.14 10.07
N GLY A 95 1.55 15.90 9.45
CA GLY A 95 0.68 16.93 8.87
C GLY A 95 0.90 17.09 7.37
N CYS A 96 0.15 17.99 6.74
CA CYS A 96 0.24 18.24 5.31
C CYS A 96 1.66 18.74 4.94
N PRO A 97 2.38 18.08 4.02
CA PRO A 97 3.76 18.43 3.70
C PRO A 97 3.91 19.81 3.03
N ARG A 98 2.81 20.47 2.65
CA ARG A 98 2.83 21.79 2.02
C ARG A 98 2.43 22.93 2.92
N CYS A 99 1.30 22.79 3.60
CA CYS A 99 0.77 23.86 4.47
C CYS A 99 1.11 23.65 5.95
N MET A 100 1.76 22.53 6.30
CA MET A 100 2.19 22.16 7.65
C MET A 100 1.06 22.04 8.69
N ALA A 101 -0.20 22.18 8.26
CA ALA A 101 -1.35 21.96 9.11
C ALA A 101 -1.59 20.46 9.33
N GLU A 102 -2.03 20.09 10.52
CA GLU A 102 -2.41 18.71 10.88
C GLU A 102 -3.51 18.17 9.95
N VAL A 103 -4.50 19.00 9.62
CA VAL A 103 -5.49 18.78 8.55
C VAL A 103 -5.21 19.74 7.41
N CYS A 104 -5.05 19.21 6.19
CA CYS A 104 -4.70 19.99 5.01
C CYS A 104 -5.70 21.12 4.73
N LYS A 105 -5.19 22.34 4.50
CA LYS A 105 -5.95 23.53 4.09
C LYS A 105 -5.56 24.04 2.69
N CYS A 106 -4.86 23.23 1.91
CA CYS A 106 -4.50 23.59 0.54
C CYS A 106 -5.75 23.69 -0.33
N GLN A 107 -5.69 24.48 -1.40
CA GLN A 107 -6.73 24.48 -2.43
C GLN A 107 -6.87 23.09 -3.05
N ILE A 108 -8.09 22.70 -3.44
CA ILE A 108 -8.40 21.37 -4.01
C ILE A 108 -7.55 21.05 -5.26
N SER A 109 -7.24 22.07 -6.06
CA SER A 109 -6.40 21.96 -7.26
C SER A 109 -4.94 21.61 -6.97
N ALA A 110 -4.50 21.74 -5.72
CA ALA A 110 -3.12 21.59 -5.35
C ALA A 110 -2.86 20.12 -4.95
N LYS A 111 -1.90 19.45 -5.61
CA LYS A 111 -1.50 18.04 -5.34
C LYS A 111 -1.14 17.76 -3.86
N PRO A 112 -1.64 16.73 -3.17
CA PRO A 112 -1.38 16.48 -1.74
C PRO A 112 0.08 16.62 -1.29
#